data_AF-A0A3S5FFH6-F1
#
_entry.id   AF-A0A3S5FFH6-F1
#
_cell.length_a   1.000
_cell.length_b   1.000
_cell.length_c   1.000
_cell.angle_alpha   90.00
_cell.angle_beta   90.00
_cell.angle_gamma   90.00
#
_symmetry.space_group_name_H-M   'P 1'
#
loop_
_entity.id
_entity.type
_entity.pdbx_description
1 polymer ?
#
loop_
_entity_poly.entity_id
_entity_poly.type
_entity_poly.pdbx_seq_one_letter_code
_entity_poly.pdbx_strand_id
1 'polypeptide(L)'
;MRSDQSTTHKLKNAYWTTKQVVIKKLGRKEDEHLVASDCELDSKLELFKIVQKTCLDLSLTTERYEEVICLLSQSENELGRFLKYRGNEDKTQAGKIMAAVGKSLIYSSQQRLALRAPLSRLHNEIETFRNRAVADSNVTIQRMESSRTDYRGALLWMKNVSEELDPDALKQLDRFRRVQAQHYY
;
A
#
# COMPACT_ATOMS: atom_id res chain seq x y z
N MET A 1 -9.41 37.34 25.78
CA MET A 1 -8.09 37.28 25.10
C MET A 1 -7.45 35.89 24.96
N ARG A 2 -7.92 34.83 25.64
CA ARG A 2 -7.30 33.48 25.53
C ARG A 2 -7.75 32.64 24.31
N SER A 3 -8.87 33.02 23.68
CA SER A 3 -9.46 32.32 22.51
C SER A 3 -8.73 32.68 21.19
N ASP A 4 -8.39 33.95 20.98
CA ASP A 4 -7.78 34.42 19.71
C ASP A 4 -6.37 33.87 19.48
N GLN A 5 -5.58 33.67 20.54
CA GLN A 5 -4.26 33.04 20.43
C GLN A 5 -4.36 31.57 19.99
N SER A 6 -5.42 30.85 20.39
CA SER A 6 -5.66 29.46 19.98
C SER A 6 -6.07 29.38 18.51
N THR A 7 -6.96 30.26 18.05
CA THR A 7 -7.41 30.30 16.65
C THR A 7 -6.28 30.71 15.70
N THR A 8 -5.50 31.72 16.07
CA THR A 8 -4.33 32.16 15.28
C THR A 8 -3.23 31.09 15.22
N HIS A 9 -3.00 30.36 16.31
CA HIS A 9 -2.07 29.23 16.32
C HIS A 9 -2.53 28.08 15.40
N LYS A 10 -3.82 27.74 15.42
CA LYS A 10 -4.40 26.73 14.52
C LYS A 10 -4.29 27.12 13.04
N LEU A 11 -4.59 28.39 12.71
CA LEU A 11 -4.44 28.92 11.36
C LEU A 11 -2.99 28.86 10.87
N LYS A 12 -2.03 29.22 11.73
CA LYS A 12 -0.60 29.12 11.42
C LYS A 12 -0.17 27.68 11.17
N ASN A 13 -0.55 26.75 12.05
CA ASN A 13 -0.25 25.32 11.86
C ASN A 13 -0.82 24.81 10.53
N ALA A 14 -2.10 25.10 10.24
CA ALA A 14 -2.74 24.69 9.00
C ALA A 14 -2.04 25.24 7.76
N TYR A 15 -1.60 26.51 7.79
CA TYR A 15 -0.83 27.11 6.70
C TYR A 15 0.49 26.37 6.44
N TRP A 16 1.28 26.10 7.49
CA TRP A 16 2.59 25.48 7.33
C TRP A 16 2.51 24.00 6.97
N THR A 17 1.56 23.25 7.52
CA THR A 17 1.22 21.90 7.06
C THR A 17 0.85 21.91 5.58
N THR A 18 -0.04 22.82 5.16
CA THR A 18 -0.47 22.92 3.76
C THR A 18 0.70 23.28 2.84
N LYS A 19 1.56 24.21 3.27
CA LYS A 19 2.78 24.58 2.54
C LYS A 19 3.71 23.39 2.36
N GLN A 20 3.84 22.52 3.36
CA GLN A 20 4.63 21.29 3.22
C GLN A 20 4.04 20.29 2.24
N VAL A 21 2.73 20.10 2.26
CA VAL A 21 2.06 19.27 1.25
C VAL A 21 2.36 19.77 -0.16
N VAL A 22 2.35 21.09 -0.37
CA VAL A 22 2.68 21.71 -1.67
C VAL A 22 4.15 21.50 -2.05
N ILE A 23 5.08 21.67 -1.11
CA ILE A 23 6.52 21.44 -1.34
C ILE A 23 6.76 19.99 -1.80
N LYS A 24 6.21 19.01 -1.07
CA LYS A 24 6.30 17.59 -1.40
C LYS A 24 5.71 17.28 -2.77
N LYS A 25 4.50 17.78 -3.06
CA LYS A 25 3.82 17.54 -4.36
C LYS A 25 4.53 18.16 -5.56
N LEU A 26 5.16 19.31 -5.38
CA LEU A 26 5.89 20.00 -6.45
C LEU A 26 7.35 19.55 -6.59
N GLY A 27 7.81 18.60 -5.76
CA GLY A 27 9.19 18.11 -5.78
C GLY A 27 10.22 19.20 -5.49
N ARG A 28 9.86 20.20 -4.68
CA ARG A 28 10.80 21.27 -4.29
C ARG A 28 11.83 20.71 -3.32
N LYS A 29 13.03 21.30 -3.33
CA LYS A 29 14.13 20.87 -2.45
C LYS A 29 13.72 20.99 -0.98
N GLU A 30 13.80 19.88 -0.26
CA GLU A 30 13.57 19.79 1.18
C GLU A 30 14.91 19.80 1.94
N ASP A 31 14.82 19.94 3.27
CA ASP A 31 15.99 19.84 4.15
C ASP A 31 16.61 18.45 4.08
N GLU A 32 17.91 18.38 3.77
CA GLU A 32 18.63 17.13 3.51
C GLU A 32 18.68 16.22 4.74
N HIS A 33 18.78 16.78 5.95
CA HIS A 33 18.80 16.00 7.18
C HIS A 33 17.44 15.38 7.49
N LEU A 34 16.35 16.08 7.16
CA LEU A 34 15.01 15.52 7.28
C LEU A 34 14.75 14.41 6.27
N VAL A 35 15.21 14.57 5.02
CA VAL A 35 15.11 13.53 4.01
C VAL A 35 15.92 12.30 4.41
N ALA A 36 17.16 12.49 4.89
CA ALA A 36 18.00 11.39 5.36
C ALA A 36 17.37 10.65 6.55
N SER A 37 16.77 11.38 7.50
CA SER A 37 16.06 10.80 8.64
C SER A 37 14.84 9.97 8.23
N ASP A 38 14.13 10.36 7.17
CA ASP A 38 12.93 9.66 6.70
C ASP A 38 13.24 8.44 5.80
N CYS A 39 14.49 8.29 5.33
CA CYS A 39 14.88 7.29 4.34
C CYS A 39 14.49 5.84 4.74
N GLU A 40 14.70 5.46 6.00
CA GLU A 40 14.35 4.12 6.48
C GLU A 40 12.83 3.90 6.48
N LEU A 41 12.07 4.92 6.91
CA LEU A 41 10.62 4.88 6.93
C LEU A 41 10.06 4.80 5.51
N ASP A 42 10.55 5.62 4.59
CA ASP A 42 10.12 5.61 3.19
C ASP A 42 10.39 4.26 2.51
N SER A 43 11.51 3.61 2.84
CA SER A 43 11.82 2.26 2.35
C SER A 43 10.79 1.24 2.82
N LYS A 44 10.38 1.30 4.09
CA LYS A 44 9.33 0.42 4.66
C LYS A 44 7.96 0.72 4.05
N LEU A 45 7.64 1.98 3.78
CA LEU A 45 6.40 2.38 3.14
C LEU A 45 6.33 1.88 1.69
N GLU A 46 7.44 1.92 0.96
CA GLU A 46 7.50 1.36 -0.40
C GLU A 46 7.33 -0.16 -0.39
N LEU A 47 7.98 -0.86 0.54
CA LEU A 47 7.74 -2.29 0.75
C LEU A 47 6.26 -2.59 1.03
N PHE A 48 5.61 -1.78 1.86
CA PHE A 48 4.19 -1.95 2.16
C PHE A 48 3.30 -1.77 0.92
N LYS A 49 3.59 -0.80 0.04
CA LYS A 49 2.86 -0.65 -1.24
C LYS A 49 3.06 -1.86 -2.15
N ILE A 50 4.26 -2.44 -2.18
CA ILE A 50 4.54 -3.66 -2.93
C ILE A 50 3.71 -4.82 -2.37
N VAL A 51 3.61 -4.96 -1.04
CA VAL A 51 2.74 -5.97 -0.41
C VAL A 51 1.27 -5.77 -0.81
N GLN A 52 0.76 -4.53 -0.73
CA GLN A 52 -0.60 -4.20 -1.18
C GLN A 52 -0.87 -4.66 -2.62
N LYS A 53 0.03 -4.28 -3.53
CA LYS A 53 -0.09 -4.60 -4.95
C LYS A 53 -0.01 -6.11 -5.19
N THR A 54 0.99 -6.77 -4.64
CA THR A 54 1.23 -8.20 -4.87
C THR A 54 0.12 -9.07 -4.27
N CYS A 55 -0.48 -8.69 -3.14
CA CYS A 55 -1.67 -9.38 -2.63
C CYS A 55 -2.88 -9.26 -3.56
N LEU A 56 -3.11 -8.09 -4.17
CA LEU A 56 -4.17 -7.92 -5.17
C LEU A 56 -3.90 -8.77 -6.41
N ASP A 57 -2.68 -8.67 -6.96
CA ASP A 57 -2.27 -9.42 -8.14
C ASP A 57 -2.40 -10.94 -7.91
N LEU A 58 -2.01 -11.43 -6.73
CA LEU A 58 -2.13 -12.84 -6.36
C LEU A 58 -3.60 -13.28 -6.24
N SER A 59 -4.47 -12.43 -5.68
CA SER A 59 -5.92 -12.68 -5.58
C SER A 59 -6.54 -12.88 -6.96
N LEU A 60 -6.30 -11.94 -7.88
CA LEU A 60 -6.80 -11.97 -9.25
C LEU A 60 -6.24 -13.14 -10.05
N THR A 61 -4.95 -13.43 -9.87
CA THR A 61 -4.29 -14.56 -10.55
C THR A 61 -4.86 -15.89 -10.07
N THR A 62 -5.11 -16.04 -8.76
CA THR A 62 -5.69 -17.27 -8.19
C THR A 62 -7.11 -17.49 -8.67
N GLU A 63 -7.93 -16.43 -8.71
CA GLU A 63 -9.30 -16.47 -9.24
C GLU A 63 -9.31 -16.91 -10.71
N ARG A 64 -8.47 -16.29 -11.54
CA ARG A 64 -8.34 -16.67 -12.94
C ARG A 64 -7.85 -18.11 -13.13
N TYR A 65 -6.94 -18.56 -12.27
CA TYR A 65 -6.46 -19.93 -12.32
C TYR A 65 -7.56 -20.94 -11.97
N GLU A 66 -8.42 -20.64 -10.99
CA GLU A 66 -9.60 -21.46 -10.67
C GLU A 66 -10.55 -21.59 -11.86
N GLU A 67 -10.85 -20.47 -12.53
CA GLU A 67 -11.71 -20.44 -13.72
C GLU A 67 -11.13 -21.30 -14.86
N VAL A 68 -9.85 -21.09 -15.20
CA VAL A 68 -9.19 -21.79 -16.31
C VAL A 68 -9.06 -23.29 -16.03
N ILE A 69 -8.73 -23.70 -14.80
CA ILE A 69 -8.68 -25.12 -14.44
C ILE A 69 -10.03 -25.79 -14.64
N CYS A 70 -11.11 -25.11 -14.28
CA CYS A 70 -12.46 -25.67 -14.40
C CYS A 70 -12.81 -25.91 -15.87
N LEU A 71 -12.66 -24.89 -16.72
CA LEU A 71 -12.96 -24.96 -18.15
C LEU A 71 -12.11 -26.01 -18.86
N LEU A 72 -10.80 -26.01 -18.60
CA LEU A 72 -9.87 -26.94 -19.23
C LEU A 72 -10.12 -28.40 -18.80
N SER A 73 -10.50 -28.61 -17.55
CA SER A 73 -10.83 -29.95 -17.06
C SER A 73 -12.16 -30.46 -17.61
N GLN A 74 -13.15 -29.58 -17.80
CA GLN A 74 -14.41 -29.95 -18.45
C GLN A 74 -14.17 -30.41 -19.90
N SER A 75 -13.44 -29.62 -20.68
CA SER A 75 -13.10 -29.95 -22.07
C SER A 75 -12.28 -31.25 -22.18
N GLU A 76 -11.27 -31.44 -21.32
CA GLU A 76 -10.49 -32.67 -21.30
C GLU A 76 -11.33 -33.90 -20.92
N ASN A 77 -12.24 -33.77 -19.95
CA ASN A 77 -13.14 -34.84 -19.54
C ASN A 77 -14.12 -35.23 -20.65
N GLU A 78 -14.68 -34.25 -21.37
CA GLU A 78 -15.56 -34.48 -22.52
C GLU A 78 -14.84 -35.23 -23.64
N LEU A 79 -13.63 -34.77 -24.01
CA LEU A 79 -12.79 -35.46 -24.99
C LEU A 79 -12.45 -36.87 -24.54
N GLY A 80 -12.10 -37.05 -23.26
CA GLY A 80 -11.80 -38.34 -22.69
C GLY A 80 -12.99 -39.31 -22.72
N ARG A 81 -14.20 -38.83 -22.43
CA ARG A 81 -15.45 -39.60 -22.56
C ARG A 81 -15.72 -39.99 -24.01
N PHE A 82 -15.55 -39.05 -24.94
CA PHE A 82 -15.73 -39.29 -26.37
C PHE A 82 -14.78 -40.37 -26.90
N LEU A 83 -13.47 -40.25 -26.62
CA LEU A 83 -12.47 -41.22 -27.06
C LEU A 83 -12.71 -42.59 -26.43
N LYS A 84 -13.11 -42.64 -25.15
CA LYS A 84 -13.46 -43.90 -24.48
C LYS A 84 -14.67 -44.56 -25.13
N TYR A 85 -15.71 -43.79 -25.48
CA TYR A 85 -16.89 -44.30 -26.15
C TYR A 85 -16.54 -44.87 -27.53
N ARG A 86 -15.87 -44.08 -28.40
CA ARG A 86 -15.46 -44.51 -29.74
C ARG A 86 -14.48 -45.68 -29.71
N GLY A 87 -13.53 -45.66 -28.79
CA GLY A 87 -12.56 -46.74 -28.62
C GLY A 87 -13.19 -48.07 -28.19
N ASN A 88 -14.36 -48.06 -27.54
CA ASN A 88 -15.09 -49.28 -27.21
C ASN A 88 -15.88 -49.85 -28.40
N GLU A 89 -16.32 -48.98 -29.32
CA GLU A 89 -16.98 -49.37 -30.59
C GLU A 89 -15.97 -49.99 -31.57
N ASP A 90 -14.77 -49.42 -31.66
CA ASP A 90 -13.69 -49.90 -32.54
C ASP A 90 -12.93 -51.09 -31.93
N LYS A 91 -12.98 -52.26 -32.59
CA LYS A 91 -12.31 -53.49 -32.15
C LYS A 91 -10.85 -53.60 -32.58
N THR A 92 -10.35 -52.66 -33.38
CA THR A 92 -8.96 -52.63 -33.82
C THR A 92 -8.01 -52.23 -32.69
N GLN A 93 -6.71 -52.27 -32.97
CA GLN A 93 -5.70 -51.73 -32.07
C GLN A 93 -5.88 -50.22 -31.84
N ALA A 94 -6.37 -49.48 -32.83
CA ALA A 94 -6.65 -48.06 -32.69
C ALA A 94 -7.74 -47.80 -31.64
N GLY A 95 -8.82 -48.59 -31.64
CA GLY A 95 -9.87 -48.52 -30.62
C GLY A 95 -9.36 -48.75 -29.20
N LYS A 96 -8.48 -49.75 -28.99
CA LYS A 96 -7.83 -49.97 -27.69
C LYS A 96 -7.01 -48.77 -27.22
N ILE A 97 -6.25 -48.15 -28.14
CA ILE A 97 -5.47 -46.95 -27.85
C ILE A 97 -6.40 -45.78 -27.49
N MET A 98 -7.45 -45.55 -28.28
CA MET A 98 -8.45 -44.49 -28.01
C MET A 98 -9.09 -44.66 -26.63
N ALA A 99 -9.48 -45.89 -26.25
CA ALA A 99 -10.07 -46.16 -24.95
C ALA A 99 -9.09 -45.92 -23.79
N ALA A 100 -7.82 -46.29 -23.96
CA ALA A 100 -6.77 -46.02 -22.98
C ALA A 100 -6.50 -44.52 -22.83
N VAL A 101 -6.34 -43.79 -23.94
CA VAL A 101 -6.16 -42.33 -23.94
C VAL A 101 -7.36 -41.65 -23.28
N GLY A 102 -8.58 -42.07 -23.62
CA GLY A 102 -9.81 -41.53 -23.03
C GLY A 102 -9.86 -41.69 -21.51
N LYS A 103 -9.46 -42.85 -20.98
CA LYS A 103 -9.33 -43.05 -19.52
C LYS A 103 -8.28 -42.13 -18.90
N SER A 104 -7.11 -41.97 -19.54
CA SER A 104 -6.05 -41.09 -19.05
C SER A 104 -6.47 -39.63 -19.01
N LEU A 105 -7.16 -39.13 -20.03
CA LEU A 105 -7.69 -37.77 -20.07
C LEU A 105 -8.74 -37.52 -18.98
N ILE A 106 -9.69 -38.45 -18.79
CA ILE A 106 -10.67 -38.36 -17.69
C ILE A 106 -9.94 -38.31 -16.34
N TYR A 107 -8.96 -39.20 -16.12
CA TYR A 107 -8.21 -39.23 -14.87
C TYR A 107 -7.44 -37.92 -14.62
N SER A 108 -6.70 -37.43 -15.62
CA SER A 108 -6.00 -36.14 -15.59
C SER A 108 -6.94 -34.99 -15.21
N SER A 109 -8.12 -34.93 -15.85
CA SER A 109 -9.10 -33.88 -15.60
C SER A 109 -9.64 -33.89 -14.17
N GLN A 110 -9.86 -35.07 -13.60
CA GLN A 110 -10.31 -35.23 -12.21
C GLN A 110 -9.24 -34.78 -11.22
N GLN A 111 -7.97 -35.12 -11.47
CA GLN A 111 -6.86 -34.67 -10.63
C GLN A 111 -6.73 -33.14 -10.66
N ARG A 112 -6.91 -32.50 -11.82
CA ARG A 112 -6.90 -31.03 -11.92
C ARG A 112 -8.09 -30.40 -11.21
N LEU A 113 -9.29 -30.96 -11.31
CA LEU A 113 -10.46 -30.47 -10.57
C LEU A 113 -10.30 -30.57 -9.05
N ALA A 114 -9.52 -31.54 -8.56
CA ALA A 114 -9.22 -31.64 -7.13
C ALA A 114 -8.45 -30.42 -6.60
N LEU A 115 -7.76 -29.66 -7.46
CA LEU A 115 -7.08 -28.41 -7.08
C LEU A 115 -8.04 -27.25 -6.81
N ARG A 116 -9.31 -27.35 -7.20
CA ARG A 116 -10.27 -26.26 -7.01
C ARG A 116 -10.46 -25.90 -5.53
N ALA A 117 -10.58 -26.90 -4.67
CA ALA A 117 -10.76 -26.68 -3.23
C ALA A 117 -9.57 -25.93 -2.58
N PRO A 118 -8.30 -26.36 -2.76
CA PRO A 118 -7.16 -25.60 -2.22
C PRO A 118 -6.99 -24.22 -2.88
N LEU A 119 -7.32 -24.04 -4.16
CA LEU A 119 -7.27 -22.72 -4.82
C LEU A 119 -8.29 -21.73 -4.26
N SER A 120 -9.54 -22.17 -4.08
CA SER A 120 -10.59 -21.35 -3.48
C SER A 120 -10.23 -20.97 -2.04
N ARG A 121 -9.66 -21.90 -1.27
CA ARG A 121 -9.15 -21.61 0.07
C ARG A 121 -8.04 -20.56 0.05
N LEU A 122 -7.06 -20.72 -0.83
CA LEU A 122 -5.96 -19.76 -0.98
C LEU A 122 -6.48 -18.36 -1.34
N HIS A 123 -7.41 -18.27 -2.29
CA HIS A 123 -8.04 -17.02 -2.67
C HIS A 123 -8.70 -16.33 -1.46
N ASN A 124 -9.50 -17.07 -0.68
CA ASN A 124 -10.16 -16.54 0.52
C ASN A 124 -9.16 -16.08 1.60
N GLU A 125 -8.06 -16.81 1.78
CA GLU A 125 -7.00 -16.43 2.73
C GLU A 125 -6.30 -15.14 2.30
N ILE A 126 -6.00 -14.97 1.00
CA ILE A 126 -5.41 -13.74 0.44
C ILE A 126 -6.39 -12.56 0.57
N GLU A 127 -7.66 -12.76 0.23
CA GLU A 127 -8.71 -11.76 0.37
C GLU A 127 -8.85 -11.29 1.82
N THR A 128 -8.85 -12.24 2.76
CA THR A 128 -8.93 -11.93 4.20
C THR A 128 -7.71 -11.14 4.65
N PHE A 129 -6.51 -11.56 4.27
CA PHE A 129 -5.28 -10.84 4.60
C PHE A 129 -5.29 -9.41 4.04
N ARG A 130 -5.72 -9.23 2.78
CA ARG A 130 -5.84 -7.92 2.13
C ARG A 130 -6.86 -7.02 2.83
N ASN A 131 -8.06 -7.53 3.07
CA ASN A 131 -9.18 -6.76 3.60
C ASN A 131 -9.08 -6.52 5.11
N ARG A 132 -8.19 -7.23 5.82
CA ARG A 132 -7.95 -7.07 7.26
C ARG A 132 -6.56 -6.50 7.52
N ALA A 133 -5.53 -7.34 7.47
CA ALA A 133 -4.19 -6.96 7.89
C ALA A 133 -3.62 -5.78 7.07
N VAL A 134 -3.77 -5.84 5.75
CA VAL A 134 -3.26 -4.78 4.86
C VAL A 134 -4.10 -3.50 4.99
N ALA A 135 -5.43 -3.62 5.02
CA ALA A 135 -6.32 -2.48 5.20
C ALA A 135 -6.09 -1.75 6.55
N ASP A 136 -5.98 -2.50 7.65
CA ASP A 136 -5.74 -1.95 8.99
C ASP A 136 -4.36 -1.27 9.08
N SER A 137 -3.33 -1.90 8.51
CA SER A 137 -2.00 -1.31 8.43
C SER A 137 -1.99 -0.01 7.63
N ASN A 138 -2.77 0.04 6.54
CA ASN A 138 -2.90 1.23 5.72
C ASN A 138 -3.53 2.40 6.50
N VAL A 139 -4.52 2.15 7.35
CA VAL A 139 -5.10 3.19 8.22
C VAL A 139 -4.06 3.75 9.19
N THR A 140 -3.27 2.89 9.82
CA THR A 140 -2.19 3.31 10.71
C THR A 140 -1.12 4.13 9.97
N ILE A 141 -0.72 3.68 8.77
CA ILE A 141 0.23 4.39 7.92
C ILE A 141 -0.31 5.76 7.51
N GLN A 142 -1.59 5.88 7.14
CA GLN A 142 -2.19 7.18 6.79
C GLN A 142 -2.16 8.17 7.95
N ARG A 143 -2.43 7.71 9.18
CA ARG A 143 -2.33 8.55 10.39
C ARG A 143 -0.89 9.00 10.62
N MET A 144 0.07 8.07 10.51
CA MET A 144 1.49 8.35 10.67
C MET A 144 2.00 9.34 9.60
N GLU A 145 1.60 9.19 8.33
CA GLU A 145 1.92 10.13 7.24
C GLU A 145 1.36 11.54 7.49
N SER A 146 0.15 11.63 8.05
CA SER A 146 -0.43 12.91 8.46
C SER A 146 0.41 13.56 9.55
N SER A 147 0.74 12.82 10.62
CA SER A 147 1.58 13.33 11.71
C SER A 147 2.98 13.73 11.23
N ARG A 148 3.57 12.97 10.31
CA ARG A 148 4.83 13.31 9.66
C ARG A 148 4.75 14.64 8.90
N THR A 149 3.68 14.82 8.14
CA THR A 149 3.45 16.06 7.38
C THR A 149 3.27 17.27 8.32
N ASP A 150 2.50 17.11 9.40
CA ASP A 150 2.33 18.14 10.42
C ASP A 150 3.65 18.50 11.11
N TYR A 151 4.44 17.49 11.47
CA TYR A 151 5.77 17.68 12.08
C TYR A 151 6.70 18.45 11.15
N ARG A 152 6.79 18.07 9.87
CA ARG A 152 7.60 18.80 8.88
C ARG A 152 7.05 20.21 8.64
N GLY A 153 5.75 20.42 8.78
CA GLY A 153 5.11 21.74 8.75
C GLY A 153 5.62 22.63 9.88
N ALA A 154 5.61 22.10 11.10
CA ALA A 154 6.11 22.79 12.29
C ALA A 154 7.62 23.11 12.17
N LEU A 155 8.44 22.18 11.69
CA LEU A 155 9.87 22.43 11.49
C LEU A 155 10.14 23.54 10.45
N LEU A 156 9.36 23.57 9.37
CA LEU A 156 9.48 24.63 8.36
C LEU A 156 9.09 26.00 8.91
N TRP A 157 8.04 26.04 9.73
CA TRP A 157 7.68 27.24 10.46
C TRP A 157 8.80 27.69 11.40
N MET A 158 9.35 26.78 12.21
CA MET A 158 10.43 27.08 13.15
C MET A 158 11.68 27.60 12.44
N LYS A 159 12.04 27.00 11.29
CA LYS A 159 13.13 27.48 10.44
C LYS A 159 12.89 28.91 9.96
N ASN A 160 11.70 29.18 9.42
CA ASN A 160 11.35 30.52 8.95
C ASN A 160 11.37 31.56 10.08
N VAL A 161 10.81 31.24 11.25
CA VAL A 161 10.88 32.13 12.43
C VAL A 161 12.32 32.35 12.87
N SER A 162 13.16 31.31 12.88
CA SER A 162 14.57 31.42 13.26
C SER A 162 15.39 32.28 12.28
N GLU A 163 15.06 32.25 10.99
CA GLU A 163 15.71 33.07 9.96
C GLU A 163 15.24 34.53 10.00
N GLU A 164 13.99 34.78 10.40
CA GLU A 164 13.41 36.12 10.58
C GLU A 164 13.75 36.76 11.94
N LEU A 165 14.30 36.00 12.88
CA LEU A 165 14.66 36.49 14.21
C LEU A 165 15.99 37.27 14.15
N ASP A 166 15.91 38.60 14.04
CA ASP A 166 17.09 39.48 14.13
C ASP A 166 17.75 39.34 15.53
N PRO A 167 19.00 38.83 15.63
CA PRO A 167 19.71 38.70 16.91
C PRO A 167 19.89 40.04 17.64
N ASP A 168 19.92 41.15 16.89
CA ASP A 168 20.09 42.48 17.46
C ASP A 168 18.76 43.09 17.93
N ALA A 169 17.60 42.62 17.48
CA ALA A 169 16.31 43.05 18.02
C ALA A 169 16.18 42.71 19.53
N LEU A 170 16.70 41.55 19.94
CA LEU A 170 16.71 41.12 21.35
C LEU A 170 17.70 41.96 22.17
N LYS A 171 18.88 42.26 21.61
CA LYS A 171 19.86 43.18 22.25
C LYS A 171 19.35 44.62 22.32
N GLN A 172 18.61 45.09 21.32
CA GLN A 172 18.00 46.42 21.34
C GLN A 172 16.89 46.49 22.40
N LEU A 173 16.02 45.47 22.49
CA LEU A 173 15.00 45.38 23.55
C LEU A 173 15.63 45.37 24.95
N ASP A 174 16.74 44.64 25.15
CA ASP A 174 17.46 44.66 26.43
C ASP A 174 18.14 46.00 26.71
N ARG A 175 18.64 46.71 25.68
CA ARG A 175 19.12 48.10 25.82
C ARG A 175 17.98 49.05 26.21
N PHE A 176 16.83 48.95 25.55
CA PHE A 176 15.65 49.74 25.90
C PHE A 176 15.18 49.48 27.33
N ARG A 177 15.14 48.21 27.78
CA ARG A 177 14.81 47.87 29.18
C ARG A 177 15.80 48.42 30.19
N ARG A 178 17.11 48.42 29.88
CA ARG A 178 18.15 49.01 30.75
C ARG A 178 18.02 50.52 30.86
N VAL A 179 17.75 51.22 29.75
CA VAL A 179 17.51 52.67 29.75
C VAL A 179 16.24 53.01 30.54
N GLN A 180 15.17 52.23 30.40
CA GLN A 180 13.95 52.41 31.19
C GLN A 180 14.18 52.15 32.69
N ALA A 181 14.96 51.14 33.06
CA ALA A 181 15.29 50.86 34.46
C ALA A 181 16.14 51.97 35.12
N GLN A 182 16.95 52.68 34.34
CA GLN A 182 17.73 53.85 34.80
C GLN A 182 16.90 55.12 34.97
N HIS A 183 15.69 55.18 34.39
CA HIS A 183 14.77 56.31 34.53
C HIS A 183 13.80 56.19 35.73
N TYR A 184 13.83 55.06 36.46
CA TYR A 184 12.97 54.79 37.62
C TYR A 184 13.72 54.79 38.97
N TYR A 185 14.91 55.42 39.03
CA TYR A 185 15.60 55.75 40.29
C TYR A 185 16.05 57.21 40.28
#